data_AF-A0AAW3EWM1-F1
#
_entry.id   AF-A0AAW3EWM1-F1
#
_cell.length_a   1.000
_cell.length_b   1.000
_cell.length_c   1.000
_cell.angle_alpha   90.00
_cell.angle_beta   90.00
_cell.angle_gamma   90.00
#
_symmetry.space_group_name_H-M   'P 1'
#
loop_
_entity.id
_entity.type
_entity.pdbx_description
1 polymer ?
#
loop_
_entity_poly.entity_id
_entity_poly.type
_entity_poly.pdbx_seq_one_letter_code
_entity_poly.pdbx_strand_id
1 'polypeptide(L)'
;MTRYDRLHTFFYFDPPYLETEGHGVPFEFGQYERIATVLGELRLYAILTLNDHAAFRDLFAGFQVGRVVLPYTVGGPANTVMRGELIIYSGTGRGTLRGSSDQVLTSADFRPATRTGLGFSGQ
;
A
#
# COMPACT_ATOMS: atom_id res chain seq x y z
N MET A 1 13.58 5.78 -8.69
CA MET A 1 12.78 6.77 -7.90
C MET A 1 13.64 7.71 -7.05
N THR A 2 14.88 7.95 -7.41
CA THR A 2 15.85 8.74 -6.62
C THR A 2 15.57 10.24 -6.56
N ARG A 3 14.76 10.79 -7.48
CA ARG A 3 14.58 12.24 -7.64
C ARG A 3 13.64 12.89 -6.62
N TYR A 4 12.80 12.09 -5.96
CA TYR A 4 11.74 12.58 -5.05
C TYR A 4 11.87 12.05 -3.62
N ASP A 5 13.00 11.42 -3.29
CA ASP A 5 13.33 10.92 -1.96
C ASP A 5 13.70 12.07 -1.00
N ARG A 6 12.71 12.91 -0.68
CA ARG A 6 12.78 13.95 0.38
C ARG A 6 11.97 13.46 1.57
N LEU A 7 12.41 13.79 2.79
CA LEU A 7 11.82 13.37 4.08
C LEU A 7 10.31 13.65 4.30
N HIS A 8 9.63 14.28 3.35
CA HIS A 8 8.20 14.60 3.39
C HIS A 8 7.41 14.04 2.19
N THR A 9 8.03 13.24 1.33
CA THR A 9 7.35 12.65 0.18
C THR A 9 6.66 11.36 0.59
N PHE A 10 5.35 11.31 0.35
CA PHE A 10 4.53 10.12 0.48
C PHE A 10 4.11 9.66 -0.93
N PHE A 11 4.27 8.37 -1.23
CA PHE A 11 3.85 7.82 -2.53
C PHE A 11 2.56 7.03 -2.40
N TYR A 12 1.62 7.30 -3.30
CA TYR A 12 0.40 6.51 -3.45
C TYR A 12 0.40 5.86 -4.83
N PHE A 13 0.25 4.54 -4.86
CA PHE A 13 0.19 3.74 -6.08
C PHE A 13 -1.21 3.17 -6.25
N ASP A 14 -1.79 3.44 -7.42
CA ASP A 14 -3.12 2.94 -7.81
C ASP A 14 -3.05 2.40 -9.26
N PRO A 15 -2.38 1.26 -9.46
CA PRO A 15 -2.28 0.66 -10.79
C PRO A 15 -3.63 0.04 -11.21
N PRO A 16 -3.78 -0.31 -12.50
CA PRO A 16 -4.95 -1.04 -12.98
C PRO A 16 -5.30 -2.26 -12.13
N TYR A 17 -6.58 -2.52 -11.89
CA TYR A 17 -7.00 -3.69 -11.14
C TYR A 17 -6.93 -4.94 -12.02
N LEU A 18 -6.35 -6.01 -11.51
CA LEU A 18 -6.18 -7.26 -12.24
C LEU A 18 -7.53 -7.85 -12.62
N GLU A 19 -7.67 -8.30 -13.88
CA GLU A 19 -8.89 -8.88 -14.44
C GLU A 19 -10.13 -7.95 -14.39
N THR A 20 -9.91 -6.65 -14.23
CA THR A 20 -10.98 -5.66 -14.42
C THR A 20 -10.94 -5.11 -15.84
N GLU A 21 -12.00 -5.39 -16.61
CA GLU A 21 -12.21 -4.81 -17.93
C GLU A 21 -12.36 -3.29 -17.78
N GLY A 22 -11.40 -2.50 -18.25
CA GLY A 22 -11.57 -1.03 -18.19
C GLY A 22 -10.37 -0.15 -18.53
N HIS A 23 -9.16 -0.69 -18.63
CA HIS A 23 -7.97 0.18 -18.65
C HIS A 23 -7.44 0.47 -20.06
N GLY A 24 -7.99 -0.15 -21.10
CA GLY A 24 -7.68 0.10 -22.53
C GLY A 24 -6.22 -0.13 -22.95
N VAL A 25 -5.33 -0.37 -21.98
CA VAL A 25 -3.89 -0.54 -22.13
C VAL A 25 -3.49 -1.82 -21.39
N PRO A 26 -2.72 -2.72 -22.01
CA PRO A 26 -2.26 -3.92 -21.35
C PRO A 26 -1.32 -3.56 -20.19
N PHE A 27 -1.72 -3.95 -18.98
CA PHE A 27 -0.89 -3.85 -17.78
C PHE A 27 -0.48 -5.27 -17.37
N GLU A 28 0.67 -5.70 -17.87
CA GLU A 28 1.18 -7.05 -17.64
C GLU A 28 1.53 -7.28 -16.17
N PHE A 29 1.43 -8.54 -15.73
CA PHE A 29 1.68 -8.89 -14.34
C PHE A 29 3.09 -8.47 -13.86
N GLY A 30 4.09 -8.51 -14.76
CA GLY A 30 5.45 -8.07 -14.46
C GLY A 30 5.59 -6.59 -14.07
N GLN A 31 4.60 -5.75 -14.33
CA GLN A 31 4.58 -4.38 -13.81
C GLN A 31 4.32 -4.36 -12.29
N TYR A 32 3.47 -5.25 -11.76
CA TYR A 32 3.25 -5.34 -10.32
C TYR A 32 4.49 -5.88 -9.60
N GLU A 33 5.23 -6.80 -10.22
CA GLU A 33 6.52 -7.29 -9.68
C GLU A 33 7.57 -6.16 -9.59
N ARG A 34 7.59 -5.26 -10.59
CA ARG A 34 8.43 -4.06 -10.54
C ARG A 34 8.00 -3.11 -9.42
N ILE A 35 6.69 -2.94 -9.21
CA ILE A 35 6.17 -2.15 -8.08
C ILE A 35 6.60 -2.78 -6.74
N ALA A 36 6.51 -4.10 -6.59
CA ALA A 36 6.97 -4.79 -5.37
C ALA A 36 8.46 -4.55 -5.11
N THR A 37 9.30 -4.68 -6.14
CA THR A 37 10.73 -4.36 -6.06
C THR A 37 10.95 -2.92 -5.59
N VAL A 38 10.28 -1.96 -6.24
CA VAL A 38 10.38 -0.54 -5.90
C VAL A 38 9.95 -0.29 -4.46
N LEU A 39 8.79 -0.81 -4.03
CA LEU A 39 8.26 -0.64 -2.68
C LEU A 39 9.24 -1.15 -1.62
N GLY A 40 9.92 -2.27 -1.87
CA GLY A 40 10.94 -2.82 -0.96
C GLY A 40 12.23 -1.99 -0.87
N GLU A 41 12.53 -1.19 -1.90
CA GLU A 41 13.71 -0.31 -1.94
C GLU A 41 13.43 1.11 -1.42
N LEU A 42 12.16 1.49 -1.26
CA LEU A 42 11.79 2.82 -0.80
C LEU A 42 12.25 3.06 0.64
N ARG A 43 12.97 4.16 0.85
CA ARG A 43 13.31 4.66 2.19
C ARG A 43 12.16 5.43 2.84
N LEU A 44 11.16 5.82 2.04
CA LEU A 44 9.99 6.60 2.43
C LEU A 44 8.73 5.74 2.46
N TYR A 45 7.72 6.27 3.12
CA TYR A 45 6.43 5.60 3.26
C TYR A 45 5.62 5.69 1.95
N ALA A 46 5.08 4.55 1.54
CA ALA A 46 4.19 4.44 0.40
C ALA A 46 3.02 3.50 0.70
N ILE A 47 1.89 3.78 0.05
CA ILE A 47 0.70 2.92 0.03
C ILE A 47 0.43 2.51 -1.41
N LEU A 48 0.10 1.23 -1.60
CA LEU A 48 -0.40 0.66 -2.84
C LEU A 48 -1.79 0.07 -2.59
N THR A 49 -2.75 0.38 -3.46
CA THR A 49 -4.09 -0.21 -3.43
C THR A 49 -4.31 -1.12 -4.64
N LEU A 50 -4.89 -2.30 -4.41
CA LEU A 50 -5.19 -3.31 -5.43
C LEU A 50 -6.51 -4.03 -5.10
N ASN A 51 -7.15 -4.62 -6.11
CA ASN A 51 -8.23 -5.57 -5.85
C ASN A 51 -7.71 -6.81 -5.09
N ASP A 52 -8.58 -7.40 -4.29
CA ASP A 52 -8.27 -8.60 -3.52
C ASP A 52 -8.19 -9.85 -4.40
N HIS A 53 -6.99 -10.14 -4.88
CA HIS A 53 -6.68 -11.26 -5.75
C HIS A 53 -5.57 -12.16 -5.15
N ALA A 54 -5.69 -13.47 -5.32
CA ALA A 54 -4.72 -14.45 -4.75
C ALA A 54 -3.28 -14.15 -5.19
N ALA A 55 -3.08 -13.84 -6.48
CA ALA A 55 -1.78 -13.48 -7.03
C ALA A 55 -1.11 -12.30 -6.31
N PHE A 56 -1.88 -11.31 -5.85
CA PHE A 56 -1.35 -10.18 -5.10
C PHE A 56 -1.06 -10.52 -3.64
N ARG A 57 -1.84 -11.41 -3.03
CA ARG A 57 -1.54 -11.93 -1.69
C ARG A 57 -0.20 -12.66 -1.68
N ASP A 58 0.07 -13.44 -2.72
CA ASP A 58 1.35 -14.16 -2.86
C ASP A 58 2.50 -13.19 -3.16
N LEU A 59 2.33 -12.29 -4.13
CA LEU A 59 3.37 -11.33 -4.54
C LEU A 59 3.78 -10.39 -3.40
N PHE A 60 2.83 -9.95 -2.57
CA PHE A 60 3.06 -9.00 -1.49
C PHE A 60 3.11 -9.65 -0.09
N ALA A 61 3.25 -10.97 0.00
CA ALA A 61 3.29 -11.70 1.29
C ALA A 61 4.38 -11.22 2.27
N GLY A 62 5.46 -10.61 1.74
CA GLY A 62 6.55 -10.02 2.54
C GLY A 62 6.28 -8.61 3.06
N PHE A 63 5.17 -7.98 2.67
CA PHE A 63 4.80 -6.62 3.05
C PHE A 63 3.74 -6.62 4.15
N GLN A 64 3.55 -5.46 4.77
CA GLN A 64 2.37 -5.22 5.60
C GLN A 64 1.17 -4.99 4.66
N VAL A 65 0.12 -5.79 4.84
CA VAL A 65 -1.08 -5.77 3.99
C VAL A 65 -2.34 -5.70 4.85
N GLY A 66 -3.15 -4.66 4.65
CA GLY A 66 -4.51 -4.57 5.15
C GLY A 66 -5.52 -5.03 4.09
N ARG A 67 -6.65 -5.61 4.53
CA ARG A 67 -7.77 -5.95 3.65
C ARG A 67 -9.01 -5.18 4.08
N VAL A 68 -9.66 -4.52 3.14
CA VAL A 68 -10.95 -3.87 3.36
C VAL A 68 -11.99 -4.43 2.40
N VAL A 69 -13.25 -4.46 2.83
CA VAL A 69 -14.37 -4.84 1.97
C VAL A 69 -15.23 -3.60 1.78
N LEU A 70 -15.40 -3.19 0.52
CA LEU A 70 -16.09 -1.97 0.16
C LEU A 70 -17.34 -2.29 -0.69
N PRO A 71 -18.48 -1.63 -0.42
CA PRO A 71 -19.64 -1.70 -1.30
C PRO A 71 -19.38 -0.89 -2.57
N TYR A 72 -19.21 -1.56 -3.71
CA TYR A 72 -19.15 -0.93 -5.02
C TYR A 72 -20.55 -0.81 -5.61
N THR A 73 -20.96 0.39 -6.00
CA THR A 73 -22.27 0.63 -6.60
C THR A 73 -22.11 1.03 -8.05
N VAL A 74 -22.43 0.13 -8.98
CA VAL A 74 -22.40 0.41 -10.43
C VAL A 74 -23.84 0.51 -10.92
N GLY A 75 -24.28 1.71 -11.33
CA GLY A 75 -25.63 1.91 -11.87
C GLY A 75 -26.76 2.04 -10.83
N GLY A 76 -26.45 2.47 -9.61
CA GLY A 76 -27.43 2.77 -8.55
C GLY A 76 -27.48 1.75 -7.41
N PRO A 77 -28.08 2.10 -6.25
CA PRO A 77 -27.96 1.34 -4.99
C PRO A 77 -28.54 -0.08 -5.02
N ALA A 78 -29.36 -0.42 -6.02
CA ALA A 78 -29.85 -1.79 -6.23
C ALA A 78 -28.76 -2.76 -6.74
N ASN A 79 -27.67 -2.24 -7.30
CA ASN A 79 -26.57 -3.01 -7.90
C ASN A 79 -25.29 -2.90 -7.07
N THR A 80 -25.42 -2.73 -5.75
CA THR A 80 -24.27 -2.71 -4.85
C THR A 80 -23.67 -4.12 -4.75
N VAL A 81 -22.39 -4.23 -5.08
CA VAL A 81 -21.63 -5.48 -4.96
C VAL A 81 -20.45 -5.26 -4.03
N MET A 82 -20.29 -6.14 -3.05
CA MET A 82 -19.13 -6.10 -2.15
C MET A 82 -17.87 -6.55 -2.89
N ARG A 83 -16.81 -5.76 -2.79
CA ARG A 83 -15.49 -6.06 -3.36
C ARG A 83 -14.42 -5.95 -2.28
N GLY A 84 -13.46 -6.85 -2.30
CA GLY A 84 -12.28 -6.77 -1.44
C GLY A 84 -11.20 -5.93 -2.10
N GLU A 85 -10.51 -5.14 -1.28
CA GLU A 85 -9.29 -4.42 -1.66
C GLU A 85 -8.17 -4.72 -0.68
N LEU A 86 -6.95 -4.70 -1.21
CA LEU A 86 -5.70 -4.82 -0.47
C LEU A 86 -5.03 -3.46 -0.39
N ILE A 87 -4.60 -3.10 0.81
CA ILE A 87 -3.82 -1.90 1.10
C ILE A 87 -2.43 -2.36 1.54
N ILE A 88 -1.44 -2.15 0.69
CA ILE A 88 -0.07 -2.62 0.87
C ILE A 88 0.82 -1.45 1.26
N TYR A 89 1.67 -1.64 2.28
CA TYR A 89 2.53 -0.59 2.82
C TYR A 89 4.02 -0.90 2.58
N SER A 90 4.82 0.09 2.18
CA SER A 90 6.26 -0.09 1.86
C SER A 90 7.17 -0.39 3.08
N GLY A 91 6.64 -0.37 4.30
CA GLY A 91 7.42 -0.55 5.53
C GLY A 91 8.24 0.70 5.87
N THR A 92 7.99 1.28 7.04
CA THR A 92 8.73 2.45 7.51
C THR A 92 10.05 2.02 8.17
N GLY A 93 11.18 2.30 7.51
CA GLY A 93 12.50 2.55 8.12
C GLY A 93 13.04 1.61 9.22
N ARG A 94 14.11 0.85 8.89
CA ARG A 94 15.07 0.17 9.79
C ARG A 94 14.46 -0.53 11.02
N GLY A 95 14.22 -1.83 10.87
CA GLY A 95 14.09 -2.75 12.00
C GLY A 95 13.32 -4.01 11.63
N THR A 96 14.04 -5.02 11.13
CA THR A 96 13.71 -6.45 11.20
C THR A 96 12.22 -6.83 11.11
N LEU A 97 11.75 -7.18 9.91
CA LEU A 97 10.50 -7.93 9.76
C LEU A 97 10.73 -9.38 10.22
N ARG A 98 10.31 -9.67 11.45
CA ARG A 98 9.99 -11.03 11.91
C ARG A 98 8.75 -10.95 12.79
N GLY A 99 7.59 -11.36 12.27
CA GLY A 99 6.43 -11.60 13.12
C GLY A 99 5.07 -11.57 12.43
N SER A 100 4.54 -12.77 12.19
CA SER A 100 3.13 -13.16 12.33
C SER A 100 2.08 -12.48 11.44
N SER A 101 1.73 -13.20 10.37
CA SER A 101 0.73 -12.92 9.32
C SER A 101 -0.74 -12.85 9.76
N ASP A 102 -1.08 -12.38 10.97
CA ASP A 102 -2.46 -12.51 11.48
C ASP A 102 -2.94 -11.36 12.38
N GLN A 103 -2.57 -10.11 12.06
CA GLN A 103 -3.09 -8.94 12.76
C GLN A 103 -3.89 -8.06 11.78
N VAL A 104 -5.21 -8.03 11.95
CA VAL A 104 -6.09 -7.06 11.30
C VAL A 104 -5.78 -5.70 11.92
N LEU A 105 -5.09 -4.85 11.17
CA LEU A 105 -4.77 -3.50 11.62
C LEU A 105 -6.02 -2.63 11.57
N THR A 106 -6.26 -1.92 12.66
CA THR A 106 -7.31 -0.91 12.78
C THR A 106 -6.70 0.48 12.59
N SER A 107 -7.53 1.49 12.34
CA SER A 107 -7.08 2.89 12.21
C SER A 107 -6.28 3.42 13.42
N ALA A 108 -6.38 2.76 14.58
CA ALA A 108 -5.64 3.10 15.79
C ALA A 108 -4.17 2.62 15.80
N ASP A 109 -3.81 1.66 14.96
CA ASP A 109 -2.43 1.13 14.87
C ASP A 109 -1.50 2.08 14.10
N PHE A 110 -2.09 3.05 13.40
CA PHE A 110 -1.36 4.10 12.71
C PHE A 110 -0.88 5.16 13.72
N ARG A 111 0.30 4.95 14.29
CA ARG A 111 1.00 6.00 15.06
C ARG A 111 1.66 6.98 14.08
N PRO A 112 1.24 8.26 14.01
CA PRO A 112 2.04 9.25 13.32
C PRO A 112 3.39 9.36 14.02
N ALA A 113 4.48 9.40 13.25
CA ALA A 113 5.82 9.53 13.78
C ALA A 113 5.91 10.78 14.67
N THR A 114 5.89 10.60 15.99
CA THR A 114 6.14 11.68 16.94
C THR A 114 7.59 12.11 16.81
N ARG A 115 7.78 13.31 16.23
CA ARG A 115 9.06 14.00 16.16
C ARG A 115 9.49 14.41 17.58
N THR A 116 10.27 13.58 18.25
CA THR A 116 10.95 13.97 19.49
C THR A 116 12.20 14.79 19.15
N GLY A 117 12.13 16.09 19.46
CA GLY A 117 13.24 16.93 19.95
C GLY A 117 14.42 17.20 19.02
N LEU A 118 14.37 18.32 18.28
CA LEU A 118 15.58 19.14 18.11
C LEU A 118 15.54 20.22 19.18
N GLY A 119 16.39 20.09 20.19
CA GLY A 119 16.69 21.16 21.13
C GLY A 119 17.40 22.30 20.40
N PHE A 120 16.81 23.50 20.46
CA PHE A 120 17.53 24.73 20.18
C PHE A 120 18.16 25.20 21.50
N SER A 121 19.49 25.28 21.53
CA SER A 121 20.25 25.93 22.61
C SER A 121 20.97 27.17 22.08
N GLY A 122 20.86 28.27 22.82
CA GLY A 122 21.76 29.46 22.80
C GLY A 122 21.52 30.41 21.63
N GLN A 123 21.01 31.63 21.85
CA GLN A 123 21.74 32.82 22.35
C GLN A 123 22.93 33.20 21.48
#